data_AF-A0A847BR64-F1
#
_entry.id   AF-A0A847BR64-F1
#
_cell.length_a   1.000
_cell.length_b   1.000
_cell.length_c   1.000
_cell.angle_alpha   90.00
_cell.angle_beta   90.00
_cell.angle_gamma   90.00
#
_symmetry.space_group_name_H-M   'P 1'
#
loop_
_entity.id
_entity.type
_entity.pdbx_description
1 polymer ?
#
loop_
_entity_poly.entity_id
_entity_poly.type
_entity_poly.pdbx_seq_one_letter_code
_entity_poly.pdbx_strand_id
1 'polypeptide(L)'
;MSGGCYDQVYLALRLALSELITQDELPPLILDDVLVQFDEVRMEAALSLLAEISREKSDDNSLGGSRQILLFSCHDRVAEKAATLNNYAIQKMKQK
;
A
#
# COMPACT_ATOMS: atom_id res chain seq x y z
N MET A 1 -5.33 13.76 -17.41
CA MET A 1 -5.15 13.41 -15.99
C MET A 1 -3.71 13.73 -15.61
N SER A 2 -3.43 14.11 -14.36
CA SER A 2 -2.05 14.31 -13.90
C SER A 2 -1.34 12.96 -13.68
N GLY A 3 0.00 12.95 -13.65
CA GLY A 3 0.79 11.74 -13.38
C GLY A 3 0.35 11.00 -12.11
N GLY A 4 0.21 11.70 -10.99
CA GLY A 4 -0.27 11.11 -9.74
C GLY A 4 -1.69 10.55 -9.77
N CYS A 5 -2.56 11.00 -10.70
CA CYS A 5 -3.90 10.40 -10.87
C CYS A 5 -3.82 9.07 -11.64
N TYR A 6 -2.95 8.99 -12.64
CA TYR A 6 -2.69 7.71 -13.31
C TYR A 6 -2.12 6.69 -12.33
N ASP A 7 -1.16 7.08 -11.50
CA ASP A 7 -0.53 6.18 -10.52
C ASP A 7 -1.55 5.61 -9.50
N GLN A 8 -2.54 6.41 -9.08
CA GLN A 8 -3.64 5.92 -8.22
C GLN A 8 -4.48 4.84 -8.91
N VAL A 9 -4.87 5.06 -10.16
CA VAL A 9 -5.64 4.07 -10.95
C VAL A 9 -4.82 2.81 -11.17
N TYR A 10 -3.54 2.97 -11.48
CA TYR A 10 -2.60 1.86 -11.66
C TYR A 10 -2.40 1.05 -10.37
N LEU A 11 -2.29 1.70 -9.22
CA LEU A 11 -2.20 1.04 -7.92
C LEU A 11 -3.49 0.26 -7.63
N ALA A 12 -4.66 0.90 -7.76
CA ALA A 12 -5.95 0.26 -7.52
C ALA A 12 -6.17 -0.97 -8.42
N LEU A 13 -5.86 -0.85 -9.71
CA LEU A 13 -5.95 -1.96 -10.66
C LEU A 13 -5.02 -3.11 -10.28
N ARG A 14 -3.77 -2.83 -9.87
CA ARG A 14 -2.83 -3.87 -9.45
C ARG A 14 -3.27 -4.57 -8.16
N LEU A 15 -3.85 -3.83 -7.21
CA LEU A 15 -4.41 -4.42 -5.99
C LEU A 15 -5.56 -5.38 -6.30
N ALA A 16 -6.48 -4.98 -7.18
CA ALA A 16 -7.61 -5.81 -7.62
C ALA A 16 -7.15 -7.04 -8.41
N LEU A 17 -6.19 -6.88 -9.33
CA LEU A 17 -5.63 -8.00 -10.08
C LEU A 17 -4.88 -8.98 -9.17
N SER A 18 -4.11 -8.46 -8.20
CA SER A 18 -3.43 -9.29 -7.20
C SER A 18 -4.43 -10.17 -6.48
N GLU A 19 -5.55 -9.61 -6.01
CA GLU A 19 -6.59 -10.37 -5.33
C GLU A 19 -7.24 -11.43 -6.23
N LEU A 20 -7.59 -11.06 -7.47
CA LEU A 20 -8.20 -11.97 -8.43
C LEU A 20 -7.30 -13.17 -8.76
N ILE A 21 -5.99 -12.94 -8.85
CA ILE A 21 -5.00 -13.97 -9.20
C ILE A 21 -4.69 -14.86 -7.99
N THR A 22 -4.61 -14.29 -6.78
CA THR A 22 -4.14 -15.04 -5.61
C THR A 22 -5.25 -15.75 -4.85
N GLN A 23 -6.50 -15.31 -4.99
CA GLN A 23 -7.66 -15.90 -4.30
C GLN A 23 -7.35 -16.11 -2.81
N ASP A 24 -7.44 -17.36 -2.33
CA ASP A 24 -7.24 -17.73 -0.92
C ASP A 24 -5.76 -17.92 -0.52
N GLU A 25 -4.81 -17.92 -1.46
CA GLU A 25 -3.38 -18.13 -1.14
C GLU A 25 -2.72 -16.91 -0.48
N LEU A 26 -3.26 -15.70 -0.73
CA LEU A 26 -2.90 -14.44 -0.07
C LEU A 26 -1.38 -14.21 0.15
N PRO A 27 -0.54 -14.33 -0.90
CA PRO A 27 0.90 -14.13 -0.76
C PRO A 27 1.23 -12.68 -0.37
N PRO A 28 2.42 -12.43 0.23
CA PRO A 28 2.86 -11.09 0.55
C PRO A 28 2.85 -10.17 -0.67
N LEU A 29 2.27 -8.98 -0.52
CA LEU A 29 2.30 -7.93 -1.53
C LEU A 29 3.56 -7.08 -1.33
N ILE A 30 4.39 -7.00 -2.38
CA ILE A 30 5.60 -6.18 -2.39
C ILE A 30 5.36 -4.98 -3.30
N LEU A 31 5.54 -3.77 -2.76
CA LEU A 31 5.33 -2.50 -3.44
C LEU A 31 6.62 -1.70 -3.42
N ASP A 32 7.12 -1.28 -4.59
CA ASP A 32 8.36 -0.52 -4.73
C ASP A 32 8.07 0.89 -5.29
N ASP A 33 8.28 1.91 -4.46
CA ASP A 33 8.12 3.34 -4.77
C ASP A 33 6.78 3.77 -5.40
N VAL A 34 5.71 3.01 -5.14
CA VAL A 34 4.37 3.21 -5.76
C VAL A 34 3.66 4.51 -5.36
N LEU A 35 4.15 5.23 -4.34
CA LEU A 35 3.55 6.46 -3.82
C LEU A 35 4.32 7.74 -4.20
N VAL A 36 5.35 7.63 -5.03
CA VAL A 36 6.28 8.76 -5.31
C VAL A 36 5.60 10.00 -5.89
N GLN A 37 4.59 9.84 -6.75
CA GLN A 37 3.86 10.96 -7.37
C GLN A 37 2.65 11.44 -6.55
N PHE A 38 2.39 10.86 -5.38
CA PHE A 38 1.24 11.23 -4.58
C PHE A 38 1.55 12.51 -3.80
N ASP A 39 0.58 13.42 -3.79
CA ASP A 39 0.55 14.49 -2.80
C ASP A 39 0.25 13.92 -1.40
N GLU A 40 0.39 14.76 -0.38
CA GLU A 40 0.21 14.38 1.03
C GLU A 40 -1.13 13.67 1.31
N VAL A 41 -2.23 14.20 0.77
CA VAL A 41 -3.58 13.69 1.01
C VAL A 41 -3.72 12.31 0.36
N ARG A 42 -3.23 12.16 -0.87
CA ARG A 42 -3.28 10.89 -1.60
C ARG A 42 -2.39 9.83 -0.98
N MET A 43 -1.21 10.22 -0.49
CA MET A 43 -0.27 9.31 0.18
C MET A 43 -0.87 8.78 1.48
N GLU A 44 -1.47 9.66 2.28
CA GLU A 44 -2.15 9.27 3.51
C GLU A 44 -3.32 8.30 3.23
N ALA A 45 -4.17 8.61 2.26
CA ALA A 45 -5.27 7.73 1.87
C ALA A 45 -4.79 6.35 1.39
N ALA A 46 -3.71 6.31 0.59
CA ALA A 46 -3.14 5.06 0.11
C ALA A 46 -2.51 4.23 1.23
N LEU A 47 -1.78 4.87 2.15
CA LEU A 47 -1.22 4.19 3.32
C LEU A 47 -2.32 3.69 4.27
N SER A 48 -3.41 4.42 4.45
CA SER A 48 -4.56 3.93 5.24
C SER A 48 -5.17 2.69 4.60
N LEU A 49 -5.43 2.73 3.29
CA LEU A 49 -5.95 1.60 2.52
C LEU A 49 -5.05 0.36 2.59
N LEU A 50 -3.73 0.52 2.40
CA LEU A 50 -2.79 -0.60 2.50
C LEU A 50 -2.80 -1.20 3.91
N ALA A 51 -2.90 -0.37 4.94
CA ALA A 51 -2.96 -0.84 6.31
C ALA A 51 -4.28 -1.62 6.58
N GLU A 52 -5.40 -1.19 6.01
CA GLU A 52 -6.68 -1.91 6.06
C GLU A 52 -6.58 -3.28 5.38
N ILE A 53 -6.08 -3.33 4.13
CA ILE A 53 -5.86 -4.57 3.38
C ILE A 53 -4.95 -5.55 4.16
N SER A 54 -3.98 -5.03 4.92
CA SER A 54 -3.10 -5.88 5.72
C SER A 54 -3.78 -6.53 6.93
N ARG A 55 -4.84 -5.92 7.47
CA ARG A 55 -5.45 -6.32 8.74
C ARG A 55 -6.68 -7.20 8.59
N GLU A 56 -7.47 -7.06 7.52
CA GLU A 56 -8.88 -7.47 7.59
C GLU A 56 -9.21 -8.84 6.95
N LYS A 57 -9.97 -9.63 7.70
CA LYS A 57 -10.89 -10.68 7.24
C LYS A 57 -12.22 -10.38 7.97
N SER A 58 -13.25 -9.83 7.33
CA SER A 58 -14.68 -9.84 7.75
C SER A 58 -15.53 -8.90 6.89
N ASP A 59 -15.90 -9.33 5.69
CA ASP A 59 -17.27 -9.23 5.15
C ASP A 59 -17.26 -9.82 3.74
N ASP A 60 -18.36 -10.47 3.33
CA ASP A 60 -18.59 -11.09 2.00
C ASP A 60 -18.48 -10.08 0.82
N ASN A 61 -18.16 -8.83 1.13
CA ASN A 61 -18.08 -7.70 0.21
C ASN A 61 -16.77 -6.87 0.37
N SER A 62 -15.82 -7.32 1.19
CA SER A 62 -14.51 -6.68 1.36
C SER A 62 -13.44 -7.32 0.47
N LEU A 63 -12.49 -6.51 -0.01
CA LEU A 63 -11.39 -6.95 -0.87
C LEU A 63 -10.46 -7.94 -0.13
N GLY A 64 -10.57 -9.23 -0.43
CA GLY A 64 -9.63 -10.29 -0.07
C GLY A 64 -9.49 -10.59 1.43
N GLY A 65 -8.68 -11.60 1.76
CA GLY A 65 -8.27 -11.86 3.14
C GLY A 65 -7.00 -11.09 3.54
N SER A 66 -6.73 -11.01 4.84
CA SER A 66 -5.51 -10.41 5.40
C SER A 66 -4.23 -11.00 4.76
N ARG A 67 -3.42 -10.13 4.16
CA ARG A 67 -2.12 -10.45 3.56
C ARG A 67 -1.03 -9.51 4.05
N GLN A 68 0.21 -10.00 4.12
CA GLN A 68 1.35 -9.17 4.46
C GLN A 68 1.62 -8.14 3.35
N ILE A 69 1.95 -6.90 3.72
CA ILE A 69 2.35 -5.86 2.77
C ILE A 69 3.75 -5.35 3.13
N LEU A 70 4.65 -5.34 2.15
CA LEU A 70 5.99 -4.79 2.23
C LEU A 70 6.08 -3.60 1.27
N LEU A 71 6.22 -2.40 1.83
CA LEU A 71 6.38 -1.15 1.07
C LEU A 71 7.83 -0.68 1.13
N PHE A 72 8.48 -0.65 -0.01
CA PHE A 72 9.81 -0.09 -0.20
C PHE A 72 9.69 1.33 -0.76
N SER A 73 10.46 2.25 -0.19
CA SER A 73 10.61 3.57 -0.76
C SER A 73 11.97 4.18 -0.41
N CYS A 74 12.52 4.96 -1.35
CA CYS A 74 13.70 5.79 -1.10
C CYS A 74 13.35 7.19 -0.55
N HIS A 75 12.06 7.48 -0.35
CA HIS A 75 11.57 8.80 0.04
C HIS A 75 11.19 8.85 1.53
N ASP A 76 11.91 9.64 2.33
CA ASP A 76 11.68 9.77 3.77
C ASP A 76 10.24 10.18 4.14
N ARG A 77 9.60 11.03 3.32
CA ARG A 77 8.20 11.46 3.50
C ARG A 77 7.21 10.30 3.62
N VAL A 78 7.47 9.17 2.95
CA VAL A 78 6.60 7.98 3.01
C VAL A 78 6.71 7.35 4.39
N ALA A 79 7.93 7.19 4.92
CA ALA A 79 8.15 6.66 6.26
C ALA A 79 7.60 7.61 7.33
N GLU A 80 7.78 8.92 7.16
CA GLU A 80 7.25 9.94 8.07
C GLU A 80 5.72 9.90 8.12
N LYS A 81 5.05 9.82 6.96
CA LYS A 81 3.60 9.69 6.91
C LYS A 81 3.11 8.36 7.47
N ALA A 82 3.79 7.25 7.20
CA ALA A 82 3.44 5.96 7.77
C ALA A 82 3.53 5.97 9.31
N ALA A 83 4.48 6.73 9.88
CA ALA A 83 4.64 6.86 11.32
C ALA A 83 3.45 7.56 11.98
N THR A 84 2.75 8.45 11.28
CA THR A 84 1.57 9.13 11.84
C THR A 84 0.34 8.22 11.90
N LEU A 85 0.32 7.11 11.16
CA LEU A 85 -0.83 6.21 11.04
C LEU A 85 -0.84 5.06 12.07
N ASN A 86 0.17 4.95 12.95
CA ASN A 86 0.30 3.96 14.04
C ASN A 86 0.09 2.47 13.67
N ASN A 87 0.19 2.12 12.38
CA ASN A 87 -0.15 0.79 11.86
C ASN A 87 0.99 0.15 11.03
N TYR A 88 2.18 0.74 11.07
CA TYR A 88 3.32 0.34 10.27
C TYR A 88 4.53 0.03 11.14
N ALA A 89 5.18 -1.10 10.86
CA ALA A 89 6.55 -1.35 11.33
C ALA A 89 7.51 -0.68 10.34
N ILE A 90 8.24 0.33 10.80
CA ILE A 90 9.12 1.14 9.94
C ILE A 90 10.57 0.76 10.18
N GLN A 91 11.26 0.38 9.10
CA GLN A 91 12.69 0.08 9.12
C GLN A 91 13.43 1.01 8.15
N LYS A 92 14.29 1.88 8.67
CA LYS A 92 15.22 2.68 7.84
C LYS A 92 16.48 1.85 7.56
N MET A 93 16.80 1.62 6.29
CA MET A 93 18.08 1.03 5.90
C MET A 93 19.17 2.11 5.87
N LYS A 94 20.34 1.82 6.45
CA LYS A 94 21.50 2.72 6.38
C LYS A 94 21.95 2.81 4.92
N GLN A 95 21.87 4.00 4.32
CA GLN A 95 22.53 4.26 3.05
C GLN A 95 24.04 4.18 3.29
N LYS A 96 24.71 3.39 2.46
CA LYS A 96 26.14 3.07 2.59
C LYS A 96 27.01 4.19 2.05
#